data_AF-A0A5B8C207-F1
#
_entry.id   AF-A0A5B8C207-F1
#
_cell.length_a   1.000
_cell.length_b   1.000
_cell.length_c   1.000
_cell.angle_alpha   90.00
_cell.angle_beta   90.00
_cell.angle_gamma   90.00
#
_symmetry.space_group_name_H-M   'P 1'
#
loop_
_entity.id
_entity.type
_entity.pdbx_description
1 polymer ?
#
loop_
_entity_poly.entity_id
_entity_poly.type
_entity_poly.pdbx_seq_one_letter_code
_entity_poly.pdbx_strand_id
1 'polypeptide(L)'
;MATDGPILTASRTGTRRDALVALRDRLASALDETRSGRDLAALARRYVDTLADLAEIDGETPSPDTPLAQLRRERTARGAMVNDERSISDLTTRARYAARRRL
;
A
#
# COMPACT_ATOMS: atom_id res chain seq x y z
N MET A 1 -12.88 20.60 -29.59
CA MET A 1 -13.61 19.43 -29.06
C MET A 1 -12.75 18.85 -27.96
N ALA A 2 -13.24 18.77 -26.72
CA ALA A 2 -12.52 18.08 -25.65
C ALA A 2 -12.69 16.58 -25.91
N THR A 3 -11.66 15.91 -26.39
CA THR A 3 -11.64 14.45 -26.49
C THR A 3 -11.66 13.89 -25.08
N ASP A 4 -12.73 13.18 -24.74
CA ASP A 4 -12.81 12.42 -23.50
C ASP A 4 -11.56 11.51 -23.39
N GLY A 5 -10.89 11.55 -22.24
CA GLY A 5 -9.73 10.70 -22.00
C GLY A 5 -10.13 9.22 -21.86
N PRO A 6 -9.19 8.27 -22.06
CA PRO A 6 -9.49 6.84 -22.09
C PRO A 6 -10.20 6.32 -20.83
N ILE A 7 -9.92 6.88 -19.66
CA ILE A 7 -10.63 6.55 -18.41
C ILE A 7 -12.10 6.96 -18.48
N LEU A 8 -12.39 8.17 -18.97
CA LEU A 8 -13.74 8.72 -19.02
C LEU A 8 -14.59 7.96 -20.06
N THR A 9 -14.00 7.60 -21.19
CA THR A 9 -14.63 6.73 -22.19
C THR A 9 -14.92 5.35 -21.63
N ALA A 10 -13.93 4.68 -21.04
CA ALA A 10 -14.10 3.35 -20.45
C ALA A 10 -15.15 3.34 -19.33
N SER A 11 -15.22 4.41 -18.53
CA SER A 11 -16.23 4.54 -17.47
C SER A 11 -17.65 4.75 -17.99
N ARG A 12 -17.82 5.32 -19.19
CA ARG A 12 -19.13 5.63 -19.78
C ARG A 12 -19.68 4.47 -20.61
N THR A 13 -18.82 3.74 -21.31
CA THR A 13 -19.24 2.75 -22.32
C THR A 13 -18.76 1.34 -22.04
N GLY A 14 -17.84 1.16 -21.09
CA GLY A 14 -17.20 -0.12 -20.79
C GLY A 14 -17.71 -0.79 -19.52
N THR A 15 -17.11 -1.93 -19.22
CA THR A 15 -17.30 -2.65 -17.97
C THR A 15 -16.48 -2.03 -16.84
N ARG A 16 -16.78 -2.39 -15.58
CA ARG A 16 -15.95 -2.02 -14.43
C ARG A 16 -14.48 -2.39 -14.64
N ARG A 17 -14.22 -3.54 -15.28
CA ARG A 17 -12.89 -4.00 -15.64
C ARG A 17 -12.20 -3.04 -16.61
N ASP A 18 -12.89 -2.60 -17.65
CA ASP A 18 -12.33 -1.69 -18.66
C ASP A 18 -11.93 -0.34 -18.05
N ALA A 19 -12.74 0.17 -17.13
CA ALA A 19 -12.42 1.39 -16.38
C ALA A 19 -11.16 1.21 -15.50
N LEU A 20 -10.99 0.05 -14.86
CA LEU A 20 -9.83 -0.26 -14.04
C LEU A 20 -8.56 -0.48 -14.89
N VAL A 21 -8.68 -1.09 -16.07
CA VAL A 21 -7.57 -1.23 -17.04
C VAL A 21 -7.10 0.15 -17.50
N ALA A 22 -8.03 1.04 -17.90
CA ALA A 22 -7.68 2.40 -18.30
C ALA A 22 -7.03 3.20 -17.15
N LEU A 23 -7.49 2.99 -15.91
CA LEU A 23 -6.90 3.60 -14.72
C LEU A 23 -5.48 3.07 -14.45
N ARG A 24 -5.27 1.76 -14.55
CA ARG A 24 -3.95 1.12 -14.42
C ARG A 24 -2.95 1.74 -15.39
N ASP A 25 -3.32 1.85 -16.66
CA ASP A 25 -2.43 2.35 -17.71
C ASP A 25 -2.07 3.83 -17.47
N ARG A 26 -3.03 4.63 -17.02
CA ARG A 26 -2.78 6.02 -16.65
C ARG A 26 -1.85 6.14 -15.44
N LEU A 27 -2.04 5.30 -14.43
CA LEU A 27 -1.20 5.28 -13.23
C LEU A 27 0.23 4.83 -13.56
N ALA A 28 0.41 3.86 -14.47
CA ALA A 28 1.72 3.44 -14.95
C ALA A 28 2.45 4.60 -15.66
N SER A 29 1.79 5.29 -16.60
CA SER A 29 2.35 6.49 -17.25
C SER A 29 2.73 7.57 -16.24
N ALA A 30 1.84 7.83 -15.27
CA ALA A 30 2.09 8.83 -14.23
C ALA A 30 3.28 8.45 -13.33
N LEU A 31 3.49 7.16 -13.05
CA LEU A 31 4.63 6.69 -12.26
C LEU A 31 5.96 6.97 -12.97
N ASP A 32 6.03 6.70 -14.28
CA ASP A 32 7.25 6.94 -15.07
C ASP A 32 7.56 8.44 -15.21
N GLU A 33 6.53 9.28 -15.26
CA GLU A 33 6.67 10.74 -15.41
C GLU A 33 6.95 11.47 -14.08
N THR A 34 6.59 10.87 -12.93
CA THR A 34 6.63 11.55 -11.64
C THR A 34 8.03 11.64 -11.06
N ARG A 35 8.48 12.88 -10.80
CA ARG A 35 9.80 13.17 -10.19
C ARG A 35 9.73 13.49 -8.69
N SER A 36 8.53 13.71 -8.17
CA SER A 36 8.29 14.00 -6.75
C SER A 36 8.18 12.70 -5.96
N GLY A 37 9.09 12.47 -5.00
CA GLY A 37 9.10 11.25 -4.19
C GLY A 37 7.84 11.05 -3.35
N ARG A 38 7.19 12.14 -2.91
CA ARG A 38 5.91 12.07 -2.18
C ARG A 38 4.79 11.56 -3.08
N ASP A 39 4.70 12.09 -4.29
CA ASP A 39 3.62 11.77 -5.23
C ASP A 39 3.82 10.37 -5.82
N LEU A 40 5.07 9.97 -6.01
CA LEU A 40 5.44 8.61 -6.45
C LEU A 40 4.90 7.55 -5.47
N ALA A 41 5.02 7.76 -4.16
CA ALA A 41 4.49 6.83 -3.17
C ALA A 41 2.95 6.73 -3.22
N ALA A 42 2.27 7.86 -3.41
CA ALA A 42 0.80 7.89 -3.52
C ALA A 42 0.32 7.19 -4.80
N LEU A 43 0.96 7.47 -5.94
CA LEU A 43 0.68 6.83 -7.23
C LEU A 43 0.96 5.33 -7.18
N ALA A 44 2.09 4.92 -6.60
CA ALA A 44 2.47 3.51 -6.49
C ALA A 44 1.46 2.73 -5.64
N ARG A 45 0.98 3.33 -4.55
CA ARG A 45 -0.07 2.71 -3.74
C ARG A 45 -1.35 2.53 -4.52
N ARG A 46 -1.79 3.58 -5.22
CA ARG A 46 -3.02 3.52 -6.04
C ARG A 46 -2.91 2.49 -7.16
N TYR A 47 -1.73 2.36 -7.78
CA TYR A 47 -1.45 1.37 -8.80
C TYR A 47 -1.60 -0.06 -8.26
N VAL A 48 -0.99 -0.35 -7.11
CA VAL A 48 -1.10 -1.66 -6.45
C VAL A 48 -2.56 -1.99 -6.08
N ASP A 49 -3.31 -1.03 -5.55
CA ASP A 49 -4.73 -1.24 -5.22
C ASP A 49 -5.55 -1.55 -6.48
N THR A 50 -5.29 -0.85 -7.59
CA THR A 50 -5.97 -1.08 -8.88
C THR A 50 -5.64 -2.48 -9.46
N LEU A 51 -4.41 -2.96 -9.30
CA LEU A 51 -4.04 -4.32 -9.71
C LEU A 51 -4.74 -5.38 -8.85
N ALA A 52 -4.93 -5.13 -7.55
CA ALA A 52 -5.66 -6.04 -6.68
C ALA A 52 -7.14 -6.13 -7.08
N ASP A 53 -7.78 -5.00 -7.38
CA ASP A 53 -9.17 -4.96 -7.87
C ASP A 53 -9.32 -5.72 -9.20
N LEU A 54 -8.34 -5.59 -10.10
CA LEU A 54 -8.33 -6.34 -11.37
C LEU A 54 -8.14 -7.84 -11.15
N ALA A 55 -7.23 -8.25 -10.25
CA ALA A 55 -7.02 -9.65 -9.92
C ALA A 55 -8.28 -10.29 -9.30
N GLU A 56 -9.00 -9.55 -8.45
CA GLU A 56 -10.28 -10.01 -7.89
C GLU A 56 -11.33 -10.24 -8.99
N ILE A 57 -11.43 -9.31 -9.95
CA ILE A 57 -12.36 -9.43 -11.09
C ILE A 57 -11.99 -10.60 -12.01
N ASP A 58 -10.70 -10.80 -12.26
CA ASP A 58 -10.19 -11.85 -13.15
C ASP A 58 -10.15 -13.23 -12.47
N GLY A 59 -10.51 -13.31 -11.19
CA GLY A 59 -10.46 -14.55 -10.40
C GLY A 59 -9.03 -15.03 -10.12
N GLU A 60 -8.06 -14.14 -10.27
CA GLU A 60 -6.65 -14.46 -10.14
C GLU A 60 -6.27 -14.48 -8.66
N THR A 61 -5.94 -15.67 -8.15
CA THR A 61 -5.58 -15.82 -6.73
C THR A 61 -4.15 -15.31 -6.54
N PRO A 62 -3.90 -14.35 -5.64
CA PRO A 62 -2.56 -13.79 -5.45
C PRO A 62 -1.59 -14.87 -5.01
N SER A 63 -0.53 -15.08 -5.80
CA SER A 63 0.50 -16.07 -5.47
C SER A 63 1.29 -15.63 -4.23
N PRO A 64 1.43 -16.52 -3.21
CA PRO A 64 2.11 -16.19 -1.95
C PRO A 64 3.62 -15.95 -2.09
N ASP A 65 4.19 -16.25 -3.26
CA ASP A 65 5.64 -16.25 -3.54
C ASP A 65 6.13 -15.02 -4.31
N THR A 66 5.35 -13.93 -4.33
CA THR A 66 5.83 -12.68 -4.93
C THR A 66 6.86 -11.97 -4.03
N PRO A 67 7.91 -11.35 -4.60
CA PRO A 67 8.86 -10.53 -3.84
C PRO A 67 8.20 -9.42 -3.01
N LEU A 68 7.08 -8.89 -3.49
CA LEU A 68 6.29 -7.89 -2.77
C LEU A 68 5.59 -8.48 -1.53
N ALA A 69 5.06 -9.71 -1.63
CA ALA A 69 4.48 -10.40 -0.48
C ALA A 69 5.54 -10.67 0.60
N GLN A 70 6.75 -11.04 0.20
CA GLN A 70 7.89 -11.19 1.11
C GLN A 70 8.23 -9.88 1.82
N LEU A 71 8.40 -8.78 1.08
CA LEU A 71 8.67 -7.45 1.65
C LEU A 71 7.56 -6.96 2.58
N ARG A 72 6.29 -7.27 2.29
CA ARG A 72 5.17 -6.98 3.19
C ARG A 72 5.33 -7.72 4.51
N ARG A 73 5.59 -9.04 4.47
CA ARG A 73 5.84 -9.87 5.67
C ARG A 73 6.99 -9.33 6.50
N GLU A 74 8.08 -8.93 5.85
CA GLU A 74 9.25 -8.34 6.52
C GLU A 74 8.90 -7.02 7.23
N ARG A 75 8.11 -6.15 6.60
CA ARG A 75 7.70 -4.87 7.22
C ARG A 75 6.78 -5.07 8.42
N THR A 76 5.82 -5.99 8.34
CA THR A 76 4.96 -6.31 9.48
C THR A 76 5.77 -6.93 10.62
N ALA A 77 6.71 -7.83 10.32
CA ALA A 77 7.60 -8.42 11.31
C ALA A 77 8.46 -7.34 12.00
N ARG A 78 9.04 -6.41 11.23
CA ARG A 78 9.86 -5.32 11.76
C ARG A 78 9.07 -4.35 12.62
N GLY A 79 7.84 -4.03 12.22
CA GLY A 79 6.93 -3.18 13.02
C GLY A 79 6.49 -3.83 14.34
N ALA A 80 6.33 -5.15 14.36
CA ALA A 80 5.98 -5.89 15.56
C ALA A 80 7.11 -5.90 16.61
N MET A 81 8.37 -6.07 16.19
CA MET A 81 9.53 -6.07 17.10
C MET A 81 9.75 -4.71 17.79
N VAL A 82 9.57 -3.60 17.07
CA VAL A 82 9.73 -2.24 17.63
C VAL A 82 8.69 -1.93 18.71
N ASN A 83 7.47 -2.48 18.56
CA ASN A 83 6.43 -2.33 19.58
C ASN A 83 6.72 -3.17 20.84
N ASP A 84 7.30 -4.36 20.68
CA ASP A 84 7.67 -5.24 21.79
C ASP A 84 8.82 -4.65 22.63
N GLU A 85 9.86 -4.10 21.98
CA GLU A 85 10.98 -3.42 22.66
C GLU A 85 10.52 -2.19 23.47
N ARG A 86 9.59 -1.39 22.96
CA ARG A 86 9.01 -0.26 23.71
C ARG A 86 8.21 -0.71 24.93
N SER A 87 7.47 -1.81 24.79
CA SER A 87 6.67 -2.40 25.87
C SER A 87 7.57 -2.87 27.05
N ILE A 88 8.72 -3.49 26.73
CA ILE A 88 9.72 -3.92 27.72
C ILE A 88 10.42 -2.73 28.40
N SER A 89 10.74 -1.68 27.64
CA SER A 89 11.34 -0.44 28.18
C SER A 89 10.38 0.29 29.14
N ASP A 90 9.08 0.29 28.85
CA ASP A 90 8.08 0.94 29.69
C ASP A 90 7.83 0.18 31.00
N LEU A 91 7.84 -1.15 30.97
CA LEU A 91 7.72 -2.00 32.17
C LEU A 91 8.93 -1.83 33.12
N THR A 92 10.14 -1.81 32.56
CA THR A 92 11.37 -1.66 33.35
C THR A 92 11.52 -0.25 33.92
N THR A 93 11.11 0.78 33.18
CA THR A 93 11.10 2.17 33.65
C THR A 93 10.10 2.38 34.78
N ARG A 94 8.89 1.83 34.66
CA ARG A 94 7.86 1.90 35.71
C ARG A 94 8.27 1.16 36.98
N ALA A 95 8.89 -0.02 36.86
CA ALA A 95 9.38 -0.79 38.00
C ALA A 95 10.47 -0.03 38.80
N ARG A 96 11.40 0.64 38.09
CA ARG A 96 12.44 1.47 38.73
C ARG A 96 11.86 2.71 39.44
N TYR A 97 10.85 3.35 38.86
CA TYR A 97 10.18 4.49 39.50
C TYR A 97 9.36 4.08 40.73
N ALA A 98 8.70 2.92 40.70
CA ALA A 98 7.94 2.41 41.85
C ALA A 98 8.85 2.06 43.05
N ALA A 99 10.06 1.54 42.79
CA ALA A 99 11.04 1.24 43.83
C ALA A 99 11.63 2.49 44.51
N ARG A 100 11.74 3.62 43.78
CA ARG A 100 12.34 4.86 44.29
C ARG A 100 11.40 5.72 45.14
N ARG A 101 10.09 5.45 45.11
CA ARG A 101 9.05 6.20 45.86
C ARG A 101 8.73 5.61 47.25
N ARG A 102 9.49 4.59 47.70
CA ARG A 102 9.28 3.89 48.99
C ARG A 102 10.39 4.14 50.04
N LEU A 103 11.26 5.11 49.80
CA LEU A 103 12.22 5.65 50.77
C LEU A 103 11.80 7.08 51.13
#